data_AF-A0A9D4SZN3-F1
#
_entry.id   AF-A0A9D4SZN3-F1
#
_cell.length_a   1.000
_cell.length_b   1.000
_cell.length_c   1.000
_cell.angle_alpha   90.00
_cell.angle_beta   90.00
_cell.angle_gamma   90.00
#
_symmetry.space_group_name_H-M   'P 1'
#
loop_
_entity.id
_entity.type
_entity.pdbx_description
1 polymer ?
#
loop_
_entity_poly.entity_id
_entity_poly.type
_entity_poly.pdbx_seq_one_letter_code
_entity_poly.pdbx_strand_id
1 'polypeptide(L)'
;MSKTKNAQPALHKVIMVGSGGVGKSALTLQFMYDEFVEDYEPTKADSYRKKVILDGEEVQIDILDTAGQEDYAAIRDNYFRSGEGFLCVFSIEEPENFAATTEFREQILRVKGDENIPFILVGNKADMEDSRKVSVEEAQERARQWGVPYVETSAKNRTNVDKVFFDLMREIRNRKKTEKAVSNGPRKKPRPIKKKCVALMYMRLSDVLQDTSYLNRALPLVERQLSNLKERRFSFLCGDLGPLATGADLYNRLGRSQDSHTLIKRLVGLGKYVVSSTSDIPDELLYGRVGYLYALLYVRKHVSPTAVDDGLIRNVVQAVLSSGQELSAEEKSRSPLMYQWHDSFYLGAAHGLAGIFYMLLQVRSVLTEAELTRLVKPSIDWLAGLQYPSGNYPSSIGSSTDKLVHWCHGAPGTIHLLLLAHLVFREARYLEQAKKCADVIWQRGILKKGYGVCHGTAGNGYAFLRMYQVTRDCKYLHRAAKFCEWCFDYGQHQCRVADRPFSLFEGMAGTIYFMADMLEPEKSAFPAFQLC
;
A
#
# COMPACT_ATOMS: atom_id res chain seq x y z
N MET A 1 -26.01 -31.93 18.50
CA MET A 1 -24.68 -31.49 18.95
C MET A 1 -24.27 -30.25 18.16
N SER A 2 -24.26 -29.10 18.84
CA SER A 2 -23.93 -27.79 18.26
C SER A 2 -22.43 -27.71 17.98
N LYS A 3 -22.03 -27.43 16.73
CA LYS A 3 -20.63 -27.16 16.38
C LYS A 3 -20.24 -25.80 16.93
N THR A 4 -19.47 -25.78 18.01
CA THR A 4 -18.81 -24.59 18.55
C THR A 4 -17.90 -24.01 17.47
N LYS A 5 -18.21 -22.79 17.01
CA LYS A 5 -17.30 -22.02 16.15
C LYS A 5 -16.03 -21.74 16.95
N ASN A 6 -14.89 -22.28 16.54
CA ASN A 6 -13.59 -21.85 17.06
C ASN A 6 -13.40 -20.37 16.72
N ALA A 7 -13.66 -19.49 17.68
CA ALA A 7 -13.33 -18.08 17.58
C ALA A 7 -11.80 -17.95 17.57
N GLN A 8 -11.25 -17.26 16.58
CA GLN A 8 -9.82 -16.95 16.58
C GLN A 8 -9.48 -16.09 17.81
N PRO A 9 -8.35 -16.35 18.48
CA PRO A 9 -7.93 -15.56 19.64
C PRO A 9 -7.75 -14.09 19.23
N ALA A 10 -8.10 -13.17 20.13
CA ALA A 10 -8.02 -11.74 19.85
C ALA A 10 -6.55 -11.32 19.61
N LEU A 11 -6.29 -10.63 18.50
CA LEU A 11 -4.95 -10.11 18.18
C LEU A 11 -4.80 -8.68 18.72
N HIS A 12 -3.70 -8.44 19.45
CA HIS A 12 -3.30 -7.14 19.96
C HIS A 12 -1.97 -6.71 19.33
N LYS A 13 -1.98 -5.55 18.65
CA LYS A 13 -0.78 -5.00 18.01
C LYS A 13 -0.09 -4.00 18.93
N VAL A 14 1.12 -4.32 19.36
CA VAL A 14 1.94 -3.49 20.24
C VAL A 14 3.13 -2.94 19.46
N ILE A 15 3.40 -1.65 19.58
CA ILE A 15 4.55 -1.00 18.92
C ILE A 15 5.55 -0.57 19.99
N MET A 16 6.81 -0.98 19.82
CA MET A 16 7.93 -0.49 20.64
C MET A 16 8.44 0.81 20.03
N VAL A 17 8.64 1.87 20.83
CA VAL A 17 9.22 3.15 20.38
C VAL A 17 10.26 3.65 21.39
N GLY A 18 11.14 4.54 20.98
CA GLY A 18 12.25 5.06 21.80
C GLY A 18 13.58 5.03 21.05
N SER A 19 14.55 5.81 21.51
CA SER A 19 15.85 6.00 20.86
C SER A 19 16.62 4.70 20.58
N GLY A 20 17.61 4.75 19.70
CA GLY A 20 18.56 3.65 19.50
C GLY A 20 19.26 3.23 20.82
N GLY A 21 19.59 1.95 20.98
CA GLY A 21 20.37 1.47 22.14
C GLY A 21 19.62 1.33 23.47
N VAL A 22 18.37 1.79 23.59
CA VAL A 22 17.60 1.72 24.86
C VAL A 22 17.14 0.31 25.25
N GLY A 23 17.30 -0.69 24.38
CA GLY A 23 16.97 -2.10 24.66
C GLY A 23 15.55 -2.57 24.30
N LYS A 24 14.89 -1.92 23.33
CA LYS A 24 13.57 -2.35 22.78
C LYS A 24 13.58 -3.79 22.27
N SER A 25 14.59 -4.13 21.47
CA SER A 25 14.77 -5.48 20.93
C SER A 25 15.04 -6.50 22.02
N ALA A 26 15.89 -6.15 23.00
CA ALA A 26 16.17 -7.01 24.14
C ALA A 26 14.91 -7.30 24.96
N LEU A 27 14.07 -6.30 25.25
CA LEU A 27 12.78 -6.50 25.90
C LEU A 27 11.84 -7.38 25.09
N THR A 28 11.80 -7.18 23.77
CA THR A 28 10.95 -7.97 22.86
C THR A 28 11.39 -9.43 22.84
N LEU A 29 12.67 -9.71 22.61
CA LEU A 29 13.22 -11.06 22.58
C LEU A 29 13.07 -11.75 23.93
N GLN A 30 13.33 -11.04 25.03
CA GLN A 30 13.17 -11.58 26.37
C GLN A 30 11.71 -11.99 26.63
N PHE A 31 10.75 -11.14 26.27
CA PHE A 31 9.33 -11.50 26.38
C PHE A 31 8.94 -12.67 25.46
N MET A 32 9.48 -12.71 24.24
CA MET A 32 9.11 -13.71 23.22
C MET A 32 9.69 -15.09 23.52
N TYR A 33 10.98 -15.18 23.78
CA TYR A 33 11.76 -16.42 23.78
C TYR A 33 12.42 -16.77 25.12
N ASP A 34 12.34 -15.89 26.13
CA ASP A 34 13.06 -16.07 27.41
C ASP A 34 14.58 -16.14 27.22
N GLU A 35 15.07 -15.36 26.26
CA GLU A 35 16.48 -15.22 25.93
C GLU A 35 16.92 -13.75 26.04
N PHE A 36 18.03 -13.53 26.72
CA PHE A 36 18.76 -12.26 26.70
C PHE A 36 20.00 -12.42 25.82
N VAL A 37 20.12 -11.60 24.78
CA VAL A 37 21.24 -11.60 23.84
C VAL A 37 22.10 -10.36 24.11
N GLU A 38 23.32 -10.56 24.59
CA GLU A 38 24.28 -9.47 24.90
C GLU A 38 24.79 -8.78 23.63
N ASP A 39 25.14 -9.57 22.60
CA ASP A 39 25.59 -9.08 21.29
C ASP A 39 24.46 -9.18 20.27
N TYR A 40 23.68 -8.11 20.15
CA TYR A 40 22.58 -8.04 19.18
C TYR A 40 23.01 -7.30 17.90
N GLU A 41 22.96 -7.98 16.75
CA GLU A 41 23.08 -7.32 15.45
C GLU A 41 21.85 -6.43 15.19
N PRO A 42 22.03 -5.15 14.79
CA PRO A 42 20.91 -4.25 14.49
C PRO A 42 19.97 -4.84 13.44
N THR A 43 18.80 -5.28 13.84
CA THR A 43 17.76 -5.83 12.96
C THR A 43 17.03 -4.74 12.20
N LYS A 44 16.43 -5.11 11.06
CA LYS A 44 15.33 -4.34 10.45
C LYS A 44 14.06 -4.54 11.27
N ALA A 45 13.11 -3.60 11.18
CA ALA A 45 11.84 -3.71 11.90
C ALA A 45 11.18 -5.09 11.71
N ASP A 46 11.12 -5.87 12.79
CA ASP A 46 10.59 -7.24 12.81
C ASP A 46 9.30 -7.29 13.64
N SER A 47 8.37 -8.14 13.18
CA SER A 47 7.08 -8.39 13.83
C SER A 47 7.12 -9.77 14.47
N TYR A 48 6.97 -9.80 15.79
CA TYR A 48 7.05 -10.98 16.62
C TYR A 48 5.65 -11.33 17.13
N ARG A 49 5.21 -12.58 16.92
CA ARG A 49 3.88 -13.03 17.33
C ARG A 49 3.92 -14.15 18.35
N LYS A 50 3.27 -13.96 19.48
CA LYS A 50 3.16 -14.96 20.56
C LYS A 50 1.71 -15.11 20.98
N LYS A 51 1.30 -16.34 21.29
CA LYS A 51 0.04 -16.61 21.99
C LYS A 51 0.29 -16.56 23.48
N VAL A 52 -0.55 -15.85 24.21
CA VAL A 52 -0.45 -15.67 25.66
C VAL A 52 -1.83 -15.79 26.29
N ILE A 53 -1.87 -16.13 27.58
CA ILE A 53 -3.11 -16.15 28.35
C ILE A 53 -3.22 -14.82 29.10
N LEU A 54 -4.16 -13.98 28.71
CA LEU A 54 -4.42 -12.67 29.33
C LEU A 54 -5.69 -12.74 30.19
N ASP A 55 -5.51 -12.79 31.51
CA ASP A 55 -6.58 -12.93 32.51
C ASP A 55 -7.56 -14.09 32.21
N GLY A 56 -7.00 -15.25 31.87
CA GLY A 56 -7.75 -16.49 31.60
C GLY A 56 -8.22 -16.69 30.16
N GLU A 57 -8.02 -15.71 29.26
CA GLU A 57 -8.37 -15.82 27.85
C GLU A 57 -7.13 -15.95 26.96
N GLU A 58 -7.15 -16.88 25.99
CA GLU A 58 -6.10 -16.97 24.97
C GLU A 58 -6.19 -15.76 24.02
N VAL A 59 -5.13 -14.95 24.01
CA VAL A 59 -4.96 -13.82 23.11
C VAL A 59 -3.65 -13.95 22.35
N GLN A 60 -3.56 -13.29 21.20
CA GLN A 60 -2.34 -13.22 20.42
C GLN A 60 -1.79 -11.80 20.49
N ILE A 61 -0.51 -11.65 20.77
CA ILE A 61 0.20 -10.37 20.70
C ILE A 61 1.07 -10.35 19.44
N ASP A 62 1.09 -9.21 18.76
CA ASP A 62 1.95 -8.90 17.62
C ASP A 62 2.78 -7.67 17.98
N ILE A 63 4.05 -7.90 18.35
CA ILE A 63 4.99 -6.87 18.77
C ILE A 63 5.79 -6.44 17.55
N LEU A 64 5.68 -5.17 17.18
CA LEU A 64 6.57 -4.57 16.19
C LEU A 64 7.75 -3.92 16.91
N ASP A 65 8.93 -4.49 16.72
CA ASP A 65 10.18 -3.92 17.20
C ASP A 65 10.74 -2.95 16.15
N THR A 66 10.87 -1.67 16.50
CA THR A 66 11.41 -0.64 15.60
C THR A 66 12.86 -0.38 15.94
N ALA A 67 13.79 -1.01 15.24
CA ALA A 67 15.21 -0.77 15.45
C ALA A 67 15.64 0.59 14.89
N GLY A 68 15.64 1.66 15.70
CA GLY A 68 16.37 2.91 15.46
C GLY A 68 16.17 3.64 14.12
N GLN A 69 15.22 3.25 13.28
CA GLN A 69 14.94 3.81 11.95
C GLN A 69 13.92 4.95 12.06
N GLU A 70 14.25 5.94 12.87
CA GLU A 70 13.42 7.14 13.06
C GLU A 70 13.51 8.11 11.88
N ASP A 71 14.45 7.88 10.96
CA ASP A 71 14.72 8.75 9.82
C ASP A 71 13.69 8.65 8.67
N TYR A 72 12.84 7.61 8.64
CA TYR A 72 11.80 7.46 7.61
C TYR A 72 10.39 7.69 8.18
N ALA A 73 9.95 8.95 8.18
CA ALA A 73 8.65 9.38 8.70
C ALA A 73 7.46 8.56 8.15
N ALA A 74 7.47 8.20 6.86
CA ALA A 74 6.36 7.46 6.22
C ALA A 74 6.22 6.00 6.73
N ILE A 75 7.33 5.35 7.08
CA ILE A 75 7.34 4.00 7.63
C ILE A 75 6.83 4.02 9.08
N ARG A 76 7.35 4.97 9.86
CA ARG A 76 6.95 5.26 11.24
C ARG A 76 5.45 5.55 11.37
N ASP A 77 4.92 6.42 10.50
CA ASP A 77 3.50 6.76 10.45
C ASP A 77 2.59 5.55 10.20
N ASN A 78 2.99 4.63 9.32
CA ASN A 78 2.20 3.43 9.04
C ASN A 78 2.13 2.51 10.26
N TYR A 79 3.25 2.35 10.98
CA TYR A 79 3.28 1.58 12.22
C TYR A 79 2.41 2.21 13.28
N PHE A 80 2.53 3.53 13.49
CA PHE A 80 1.71 4.28 14.44
C PHE A 80 0.23 4.18 14.10
N ARG A 81 -0.18 4.30 12.83
CA ARG A 81 -1.59 4.09 12.43
C ARG A 81 -2.11 2.70 12.78
N SER A 82 -1.27 1.68 12.64
CA SER A 82 -1.66 0.28 12.85
C SER A 82 -1.61 -0.22 14.30
N GLY A 83 -0.81 0.41 15.16
CA GLY A 83 -0.61 0.00 16.56
C GLY A 83 -1.86 0.16 17.43
N GLU A 84 -2.18 -0.80 18.29
CA GLU A 84 -3.30 -0.66 19.24
C GLU A 84 -2.83 -0.13 20.60
N GLY A 85 -1.56 -0.30 20.94
CA GLY A 85 -0.91 0.30 22.09
C GLY A 85 0.61 0.44 21.89
N PHE A 86 1.23 1.29 22.71
CA PHE A 86 2.60 1.73 22.55
C PHE A 86 3.41 1.57 23.85
N LEU A 87 4.61 1.00 23.73
CA LEU A 87 5.62 1.01 24.79
C LEU A 87 6.71 2.01 24.41
N CYS A 88 6.80 3.11 25.15
CA CYS A 88 7.82 4.13 24.94
C CYS A 88 8.99 3.89 25.88
N VAL A 89 10.10 3.39 25.34
CA VAL A 89 11.23 2.85 26.09
C VAL A 89 12.39 3.84 26.10
N PHE A 90 12.98 4.10 27.26
CA PHE A 90 14.24 4.80 27.42
C PHE A 90 15.19 4.00 28.33
N SER A 91 16.49 4.33 28.32
CA SER A 91 17.47 3.76 29.24
C SER A 91 17.62 4.67 30.47
N ILE A 92 17.61 4.11 31.69
CA ILE A 92 17.81 4.91 32.92
C ILE A 92 19.21 5.54 33.04
N GLU A 93 20.17 5.09 32.23
CA GLU A 93 21.56 5.57 32.19
C GLU A 93 21.75 6.82 31.32
N GLU A 94 20.76 7.19 30.50
CA GLU A 94 20.90 8.18 29.42
C GLU A 94 19.74 9.20 29.42
N PRO A 95 19.92 10.39 30.05
CA PRO A 95 18.90 11.44 30.13
C PRO A 95 18.43 11.95 28.77
N GLU A 96 19.27 11.92 27.74
CA GLU A 96 18.94 12.33 26.38
C GLU A 96 17.85 11.43 25.77
N ASN A 97 17.96 10.10 25.99
CA ASN A 97 16.96 9.13 25.54
C ASN A 97 15.64 9.32 26.30
N PHE A 98 15.72 9.68 27.58
CA PHE A 98 14.54 10.06 28.34
C PHE A 98 13.90 11.31 27.72
N ALA A 99 14.64 12.39 27.47
CA ALA A 99 14.09 13.62 26.85
C ALA A 99 13.37 13.35 25.50
N ALA A 100 13.93 12.48 24.66
CA ALA A 100 13.35 12.11 23.37
C ALA A 100 11.97 11.43 23.45
N THR A 101 11.60 10.84 24.60
CA THR A 101 10.28 10.21 24.81
C THR A 101 9.10 11.14 24.53
N THR A 102 9.27 12.45 24.75
CA THR A 102 8.26 13.48 24.46
C THR A 102 7.96 13.58 22.98
N GLU A 103 8.98 13.57 22.13
CA GLU A 103 8.82 13.67 20.68
C GLU A 103 8.07 12.44 20.13
N PHE A 104 8.43 11.23 20.58
CA PHE A 104 7.71 10.01 20.18
C PHE A 104 6.24 10.07 20.55
N ARG A 105 5.93 10.52 21.76
CA ARG A 105 4.54 10.66 22.21
C ARG A 105 3.77 11.62 21.32
N GLU A 106 4.30 12.81 21.06
CA GLU A 106 3.63 13.81 20.23
C GLU A 106 3.38 13.31 18.80
N GLN A 107 4.35 12.61 18.21
CA GLN A 107 4.20 12.01 16.89
C GLN A 107 3.13 10.91 16.88
N ILE A 108 3.09 10.04 17.90
CA ILE A 108 2.05 9.00 18.03
C ILE A 108 0.68 9.65 18.15
N LEU A 109 0.52 10.63 19.03
CA LEU A 109 -0.75 11.34 19.25
C LEU A 109 -1.22 12.04 17.98
N ARG A 110 -0.30 12.71 17.25
CA ARG A 110 -0.59 13.36 15.96
C ARG A 110 -1.09 12.35 14.92
N VAL A 111 -0.45 11.20 14.80
CA VAL A 111 -0.80 10.18 13.80
C VAL A 111 -2.10 9.44 14.18
N LYS A 112 -2.33 9.24 15.48
CA LYS A 112 -3.56 8.61 15.99
C LYS A 112 -4.77 9.54 15.95
N GLY A 113 -4.57 10.83 16.18
CA GLY A 113 -5.65 11.78 16.40
C GLY A 113 -6.47 11.45 17.66
N ASP A 114 -5.83 10.86 18.68
CA ASP A 114 -6.48 10.38 19.90
C ASP A 114 -5.52 10.40 21.10
N GLU A 115 -5.88 11.18 22.10
CA GLU A 115 -5.12 11.41 23.34
C GLU A 115 -5.22 10.24 24.34
N ASN A 116 -6.21 9.35 24.19
CA ASN A 116 -6.45 8.22 25.10
C ASN A 116 -5.93 6.88 24.52
N ILE A 117 -4.90 6.93 23.70
CA ILE A 117 -4.27 5.72 23.15
C ILE A 117 -3.52 4.96 24.25
N PRO A 118 -3.70 3.63 24.39
CA PRO A 118 -2.94 2.83 25.35
C PRO A 118 -1.44 3.04 25.17
N PHE A 119 -0.80 3.55 26.20
CA PHE A 119 0.56 4.03 26.15
C PHE A 119 1.19 3.83 27.52
N ILE A 120 2.36 3.21 27.58
CA ILE A 120 3.13 3.05 28.82
C ILE A 120 4.53 3.60 28.61
N LEU A 121 4.99 4.42 29.55
CA LEU A 121 6.38 4.88 29.63
C LEU A 121 7.21 3.82 30.35
N VAL A 122 8.34 3.44 29.76
CA VAL A 122 9.16 2.31 30.21
C VAL A 122 10.61 2.75 30.41
N GLY A 123 11.09 2.70 31.65
CA GLY A 123 12.52 2.83 31.96
C GLY A 123 13.17 1.45 31.87
N ASN A 124 14.11 1.23 30.97
CA ASN A 124 14.81 -0.04 30.82
C ASN A 124 16.23 0.03 31.40
N LYS A 125 16.84 -1.14 31.59
CA LYS A 125 18.15 -1.35 32.24
C LYS A 125 18.15 -0.99 33.72
N ALA A 126 17.05 -1.27 34.42
CA ALA A 126 16.96 -1.09 35.88
C ALA A 126 17.97 -1.93 36.70
N ASP A 127 18.65 -2.88 36.06
CA ASP A 127 19.78 -3.60 36.64
C ASP A 127 21.07 -2.76 36.77
N MET A 128 21.14 -1.61 36.10
CA MET A 128 22.31 -0.70 36.09
C MET A 128 22.12 0.47 37.07
N GLU A 129 21.74 0.17 38.32
CA GLU A 129 21.40 1.19 39.34
C GLU A 129 22.58 2.13 39.65
N ASP A 130 23.81 1.59 39.69
CA ASP A 130 25.03 2.37 39.93
C ASP A 130 25.34 3.39 38.81
N SER A 131 24.80 3.16 37.61
CA SER A 131 24.94 4.03 36.43
C SER A 131 23.70 4.90 36.18
N ARG A 132 22.73 4.91 37.09
CA ARG A 132 21.47 5.66 36.92
C ARG A 132 21.74 7.15 36.79
N LYS A 133 21.18 7.75 35.74
CA LYS A 133 21.19 9.21 35.51
C LYS A 133 19.79 9.83 35.44
N VAL A 134 18.76 9.01 35.23
CA VAL A 134 17.35 9.43 35.28
C VAL A 134 16.74 8.91 36.58
N SER A 135 16.29 9.82 37.46
CA SER A 135 15.70 9.42 38.73
C SER A 135 14.30 8.83 38.53
N VAL A 136 13.91 7.97 39.48
CA VAL A 136 12.57 7.35 39.47
C VAL A 136 11.50 8.45 39.57
N GLU A 137 11.73 9.47 40.39
CA GLU A 137 10.82 10.59 40.61
C GLU A 137 10.60 11.40 39.32
N GLU A 138 11.66 11.64 38.54
CA GLU A 138 11.58 12.41 37.29
C GLU A 138 10.76 11.66 36.23
N ALA A 139 10.99 10.35 36.09
CA ALA A 139 10.26 9.50 35.16
C ALA A 139 8.79 9.32 35.57
N GLN A 140 8.53 9.16 36.87
CA GLN A 140 7.17 9.10 37.42
C GLN A 140 6.42 10.43 37.22
N GLU A 141 7.09 11.55 37.42
CA GLU A 141 6.53 12.88 37.23
C GLU A 141 6.09 13.09 35.77
N ARG A 142 6.94 12.72 34.81
CA ARG A 142 6.58 12.79 33.38
C ARG A 142 5.38 11.91 33.04
N ALA A 143 5.37 10.67 33.52
CA ALA A 143 4.24 9.77 33.30
C ALA A 143 2.93 10.30 33.90
N ARG A 144 3.01 10.93 35.08
CA ARG A 144 1.89 11.61 35.75
C ARG A 144 1.36 12.79 34.95
N GLN A 145 2.23 13.65 34.42
CA GLN A 145 1.86 14.76 33.54
C GLN A 145 1.15 14.27 32.27
N TRP A 146 1.57 13.12 31.79
CA TRP A 146 1.04 12.45 30.61
C TRP A 146 -0.23 11.64 30.86
N GLY A 147 -0.59 11.38 32.12
CA GLY A 147 -1.71 10.52 32.48
C GLY A 147 -1.52 9.06 32.08
N VAL A 148 -0.27 8.57 31.99
CA VAL A 148 0.06 7.19 31.56
C VAL A 148 0.82 6.43 32.65
N PRO A 149 0.80 5.09 32.66
CA PRO A 149 1.62 4.30 33.58
C PRO A 149 3.13 4.44 33.31
N TYR A 150 3.93 4.34 34.38
CA TYR A 150 5.38 4.18 34.34
C TYR A 150 5.78 2.83 34.92
N VAL A 151 6.69 2.11 34.23
CA VAL A 151 7.23 0.84 34.71
C VAL A 151 8.73 0.77 34.42
N GLU A 152 9.53 0.45 35.45
CA GLU A 152 10.94 0.11 35.25
C GLU A 152 11.12 -1.37 34.95
N THR A 153 11.97 -1.68 33.97
CA THR A 153 12.22 -3.01 33.44
C THR A 153 13.71 -3.30 33.35
N SER A 154 14.07 -4.58 33.43
CA SER A 154 15.40 -5.06 33.06
C SER A 154 15.23 -6.20 32.08
N ALA A 155 15.61 -5.96 30.81
CA ALA A 155 15.68 -7.03 29.82
C ALA A 155 16.67 -8.13 30.27
N LYS A 156 17.78 -7.77 30.91
CA LYS A 156 18.81 -8.70 31.39
C LYS A 156 18.28 -9.65 32.46
N ASN A 157 17.64 -9.11 33.49
CA ASN A 157 17.16 -9.88 34.64
C ASN A 157 15.70 -10.34 34.51
N ARG A 158 15.06 -10.06 33.37
CA ARG A 158 13.61 -10.26 33.13
C ARG A 158 12.71 -9.49 34.10
N THR A 159 13.22 -8.53 34.87
CA THR A 159 12.44 -7.75 35.83
C THR A 159 11.36 -6.95 35.10
N ASN A 160 10.09 -7.16 35.48
CA ASN A 160 8.89 -6.48 34.94
C ASN A 160 8.68 -6.61 33.42
N VAL A 161 9.40 -7.49 32.71
CA VAL A 161 9.26 -7.67 31.27
C VAL A 161 7.86 -8.18 30.91
N ASP A 162 7.41 -9.27 31.52
CA ASP A 162 6.05 -9.78 31.28
C ASP A 162 4.99 -8.76 31.70
N LYS A 163 5.20 -8.12 32.87
CA LYS A 163 4.28 -7.13 33.43
C LYS A 163 3.95 -6.03 32.44
N VAL A 164 4.96 -5.41 31.81
CA VAL A 164 4.73 -4.25 30.94
C VAL A 164 3.91 -4.60 29.68
N PHE A 165 4.16 -5.78 29.08
CA PHE A 165 3.38 -6.25 27.93
C PHE A 165 1.95 -6.64 28.34
N PHE A 166 1.78 -7.34 29.46
CA PHE A 166 0.45 -7.70 29.95
C PHE A 166 -0.38 -6.47 30.35
N ASP A 167 0.21 -5.50 31.04
CA ASP A 167 -0.46 -4.25 31.44
C ASP A 167 -0.97 -3.48 30.22
N LEU A 168 -0.13 -3.33 29.19
CA LEU A 168 -0.55 -2.68 27.94
C LEU A 168 -1.68 -3.44 27.24
N MET A 169 -1.57 -4.77 27.15
CA MET A 169 -2.64 -5.58 26.55
C MET A 169 -3.97 -5.46 27.32
N ARG A 170 -3.94 -5.36 28.66
CA ARG A 170 -5.15 -5.10 29.46
C ARG A 170 -5.76 -3.75 29.13
N GLU A 171 -4.94 -2.72 28.97
CA GLU A 171 -5.40 -1.37 28.61
C GLU A 171 -6.06 -1.36 27.22
N ILE A 172 -5.42 -1.98 26.22
CA ILE A 172 -6.00 -2.17 24.88
C ILE A 172 -7.34 -2.90 24.96
N ARG A 173 -7.43 -3.96 25.76
CA ARG A 173 -8.65 -4.75 25.92
C ARG A 173 -9.76 -3.96 26.61
N ASN A 174 -9.43 -3.22 27.67
CA ASN A 174 -10.39 -2.39 28.41
C ASN A 174 -10.98 -1.32 27.51
N ARG A 175 -10.13 -0.65 26.73
CA ARG A 175 -10.55 0.31 25.72
C ARG A 175 -11.49 -0.29 24.67
N LYS A 176 -11.15 -1.48 24.14
CA LYS A 176 -12.04 -2.22 23.23
C LYS A 176 -13.39 -2.59 23.87
N LYS A 177 -13.45 -2.78 25.20
CA LYS A 177 -14.70 -3.02 25.93
C LYS A 177 -15.52 -1.74 26.11
N THR A 178 -14.91 -0.60 26.47
CA THR A 178 -15.60 0.70 26.57
C THR A 178 -16.12 1.17 25.20
N GLU A 179 -15.35 1.03 24.13
CA GLU A 179 -15.81 1.34 22.77
C GLU A 179 -17.01 0.48 22.34
N LYS A 180 -17.10 -0.76 22.83
CA LYS A 180 -18.26 -1.65 22.62
C LYS A 180 -19.46 -1.26 23.50
N ALA A 181 -19.25 -0.85 24.75
CA ALA A 181 -20.32 -0.47 25.68
C ALA A 181 -21.05 0.82 25.24
N VAL A 182 -20.33 1.80 24.69
CA VAL A 182 -20.91 3.04 24.12
C VAL A 182 -21.72 2.76 22.83
N SER A 183 -21.54 1.59 22.21
CA SER A 183 -22.19 1.22 20.95
C SER A 183 -23.54 0.50 21.08
N ASN A 184 -24.08 0.32 22.30
CA ASN A 184 -25.35 -0.39 22.58
C ASN A 184 -26.65 0.44 22.38
N GLY A 185 -26.62 1.47 21.53
CA GLY A 185 -27.84 1.97 20.85
C GLY A 185 -28.30 0.98 19.76
N PRO A 186 -29.49 1.15 19.14
CA PRO A 186 -30.08 0.14 18.26
C PRO A 186 -29.07 -0.32 17.19
N ARG A 187 -28.86 -1.64 17.12
CA ARG A 187 -27.81 -2.34 16.35
C ARG A 187 -27.34 -1.54 15.13
N LYS A 188 -26.17 -0.90 15.22
CA LYS A 188 -25.44 -0.48 14.02
C LYS A 188 -25.12 -1.74 13.21
N LYS A 189 -25.61 -1.77 11.96
CA LYS A 189 -25.31 -2.79 10.95
C LYS A 189 -23.80 -3.12 10.95
N PRO A 190 -23.38 -4.37 10.69
CA PRO A 190 -21.97 -4.74 10.63
C PRO A 190 -21.23 -3.72 9.76
N ARG A 191 -20.08 -3.22 10.27
CA ARG A 191 -19.22 -2.29 9.50
C ARG A 191 -19.03 -2.90 8.11
N PRO A 192 -19.41 -2.20 7.04
CA PRO A 192 -19.45 -2.81 5.73
C PRO A 192 -18.05 -3.26 5.33
N ILE A 193 -17.95 -4.52 4.90
CA ILE A 193 -16.79 -5.03 4.17
C ILE A 193 -16.47 -4.01 3.08
N LYS A 194 -15.27 -3.42 3.10
CA LYS A 194 -14.84 -2.40 2.13
C LYS A 194 -14.63 -3.05 0.75
N LYS A 195 -15.73 -3.26 0.02
CA LYS A 195 -15.78 -3.76 -1.36
C LYS A 195 -15.39 -2.66 -2.35
N LYS A 196 -14.12 -2.21 -2.31
CA LYS A 196 -13.61 -1.24 -3.29
C LYS A 196 -13.34 -1.93 -4.62
N CYS A 197 -13.80 -1.32 -5.72
CA CYS A 197 -13.60 -1.75 -7.11
C CYS A 197 -14.06 -3.19 -7.45
N VAL A 198 -14.92 -3.82 -6.63
CA VAL A 198 -15.47 -5.17 -6.92
C VAL A 198 -16.40 -5.16 -8.14
N ALA A 199 -17.02 -4.02 -8.44
CA ALA A 199 -17.84 -3.86 -9.64
C ALA A 199 -17.06 -4.15 -10.94
N LEU A 200 -15.79 -3.74 -11.02
CA LEU A 200 -14.94 -4.01 -12.19
C LEU A 200 -14.75 -5.50 -12.44
N MET A 201 -14.60 -6.31 -11.38
CA MET A 201 -14.53 -7.77 -11.50
C MET A 201 -15.82 -8.33 -12.12
N TYR A 202 -16.99 -7.89 -11.66
CA TYR A 202 -18.25 -8.35 -12.23
C TYR A 202 -18.45 -7.90 -13.67
N MET A 203 -18.08 -6.66 -14.00
CA MET A 203 -18.13 -6.16 -15.38
C MET A 203 -17.20 -6.98 -16.28
N ARG A 204 -15.99 -7.30 -15.83
CA ARG A 204 -15.09 -8.16 -16.59
C ARG A 204 -15.61 -9.58 -16.74
N LEU A 205 -16.19 -10.17 -15.70
CA LEU A 205 -16.85 -11.48 -15.78
C LEU A 205 -18.00 -11.47 -16.79
N SER A 206 -18.79 -10.39 -16.86
CA SER A 206 -19.83 -10.23 -17.88
C SER A 206 -19.25 -10.30 -19.30
N ASP A 207 -18.09 -9.68 -19.54
CA ASP A 207 -17.46 -9.64 -20.85
C ASP A 207 -16.91 -11.01 -21.25
N VAL A 208 -16.17 -11.65 -20.34
CA VAL A 208 -15.48 -12.92 -20.61
C VAL A 208 -16.45 -14.09 -20.69
N LEU A 209 -17.45 -14.14 -19.79
CA LEU A 209 -18.42 -15.22 -19.71
C LEU A 209 -19.68 -14.96 -20.56
N GLN A 210 -19.76 -13.79 -21.20
CA GLN A 210 -20.91 -13.37 -22.01
C GLN A 210 -22.24 -13.44 -21.24
N ASP A 211 -22.22 -13.17 -19.93
CA ASP A 211 -23.39 -13.20 -19.05
C ASP A 211 -23.67 -11.82 -18.43
N THR A 212 -24.71 -11.17 -18.93
CA THR A 212 -25.13 -9.83 -18.47
C THR A 212 -25.68 -9.83 -17.04
N SER A 213 -25.99 -10.99 -16.45
CA SER A 213 -26.40 -11.09 -15.04
C SER A 213 -25.33 -10.54 -14.09
N TYR A 214 -24.06 -10.58 -14.47
CA TYR A 214 -22.98 -9.98 -13.70
C TYR A 214 -23.04 -8.45 -13.67
N LEU A 215 -23.56 -7.78 -14.70
CA LEU A 215 -23.79 -6.33 -14.68
C LEU A 215 -24.82 -5.97 -13.61
N ASN A 216 -25.88 -6.77 -13.46
CA ASN A 216 -26.88 -6.59 -12.41
C ASN A 216 -26.27 -6.80 -11.00
N ARG A 217 -25.24 -7.65 -10.86
CA ARG A 217 -24.48 -7.80 -9.60
C ARG A 217 -23.54 -6.61 -9.33
N ALA A 218 -23.02 -5.98 -10.37
CA ALA A 218 -22.17 -4.79 -10.25
C ALA A 218 -22.96 -3.54 -9.83
N LEU A 219 -24.20 -3.41 -10.33
CA LEU A 219 -25.06 -2.23 -10.15
C LEU A 219 -25.19 -1.73 -8.69
N PRO A 220 -25.65 -2.55 -7.72
CA PRO A 220 -25.81 -2.09 -6.33
C PRO A 220 -24.47 -1.77 -5.65
N LEU A 221 -23.34 -2.30 -6.15
CA LEU A 221 -22.01 -1.96 -5.63
C LEU A 221 -21.59 -0.55 -6.08
N VAL A 222 -21.84 -0.23 -7.35
CA VAL A 222 -21.58 1.09 -7.92
C VAL A 222 -22.49 2.14 -7.30
N GLU A 223 -23.80 1.93 -7.29
CA GLU A 223 -24.78 2.90 -6.76
C GLU A 223 -24.48 3.26 -5.30
N ARG A 224 -24.09 2.26 -4.49
CA ARG A 224 -23.65 2.49 -3.12
C ARG A 224 -22.38 3.34 -3.02
N GLN A 225 -21.43 3.19 -3.94
CA GLN A 225 -20.22 4.00 -3.94
C GLN A 225 -20.51 5.44 -4.39
N LEU A 226 -21.35 5.60 -5.42
CA LEU A 226 -21.82 6.90 -5.91
C LEU A 226 -22.57 7.70 -4.83
N SER A 227 -23.32 7.02 -3.94
CA SER A 227 -24.01 7.69 -2.83
C SER A 227 -23.08 8.16 -1.71
N ASN A 228 -21.78 7.83 -1.75
CA ASN A 228 -20.80 8.11 -0.68
C ASN A 228 -19.59 8.92 -1.18
N LEU A 229 -19.73 9.62 -2.31
CA LEU A 229 -18.70 10.49 -2.86
C LEU A 229 -18.42 11.66 -1.91
N LYS A 230 -17.14 12.03 -1.78
CA LYS A 230 -16.65 13.05 -0.84
C LYS A 230 -16.02 14.26 -1.53
N GLU A 231 -15.75 14.18 -2.83
CA GLU A 231 -15.10 15.17 -3.70
C GLU A 231 -13.75 15.66 -3.15
N ARG A 232 -12.99 14.76 -2.52
CA ARG A 232 -11.68 15.08 -1.90
C ARG A 232 -10.49 14.35 -2.51
N ARG A 233 -10.72 13.31 -3.31
CA ARG A 233 -9.66 12.46 -3.86
C ARG A 233 -9.92 12.22 -5.33
N PHE A 234 -8.97 12.63 -6.16
CA PHE A 234 -9.13 12.74 -7.61
C PHE A 234 -8.32 11.67 -8.33
N SER A 235 -8.50 10.40 -7.95
CA SER A 235 -7.89 9.27 -8.64
C SER A 235 -8.90 8.13 -8.82
N PHE A 236 -8.67 7.29 -9.82
CA PHE A 236 -9.52 6.13 -10.08
C PHE A 236 -9.50 5.10 -8.94
N LEU A 237 -8.31 4.79 -8.42
CA LEU A 237 -8.13 3.68 -7.46
C LEU A 237 -8.52 4.02 -6.02
N CYS A 238 -8.13 5.21 -5.55
CA CYS A 238 -8.31 5.58 -4.15
C CYS A 238 -9.27 6.75 -3.91
N GLY A 239 -9.83 7.31 -4.98
CA GLY A 239 -10.71 8.48 -4.94
C GLY A 239 -12.10 8.24 -5.54
N ASP A 240 -12.74 9.36 -5.84
CA ASP A 240 -14.14 9.45 -6.26
C ASP A 240 -14.33 9.14 -7.75
N LEU A 241 -13.25 9.18 -8.52
CA LEU A 241 -13.30 8.95 -9.97
C LEU A 241 -13.54 7.49 -10.32
N GLY A 242 -13.07 6.55 -9.49
CA GLY A 242 -13.32 5.12 -9.71
C GLY A 242 -14.81 4.81 -9.80
N PRO A 243 -15.60 5.16 -8.77
CA PRO A 243 -17.06 5.04 -8.81
C PRO A 243 -17.71 5.79 -9.96
N LEU A 244 -17.28 7.03 -10.27
CA LEU A 244 -17.84 7.82 -11.36
C LEU A 244 -17.59 7.17 -12.74
N ALA A 245 -16.35 6.79 -13.03
CA ALA A 245 -15.95 6.19 -14.31
C ALA A 245 -16.55 4.78 -14.47
N THR A 246 -16.49 3.95 -13.44
CA THR A 246 -17.07 2.60 -13.45
C THR A 246 -18.59 2.67 -13.57
N GLY A 247 -19.23 3.63 -12.90
CA GLY A 247 -20.67 3.84 -13.01
C GLY A 247 -21.11 4.38 -14.36
N ALA A 248 -20.34 5.27 -14.97
CA ALA A 248 -20.61 5.74 -16.32
C ALA A 248 -20.60 4.58 -17.33
N ASP A 249 -19.57 3.73 -17.26
CA ASP A 249 -19.46 2.52 -18.09
C ASP A 249 -20.63 1.54 -17.83
N LEU A 250 -20.90 1.22 -16.57
CA LEU A 250 -21.97 0.30 -16.21
C LEU A 250 -23.36 0.81 -16.65
N TYR A 251 -23.67 2.08 -16.41
CA TYR A 251 -24.95 2.66 -16.85
C TYR A 251 -25.07 2.67 -18.36
N ASN A 252 -24.00 2.95 -19.09
CA ASN A 252 -24.01 2.89 -20.55
C ASN A 252 -24.34 1.47 -21.05
N ARG A 253 -23.68 0.44 -20.51
CA ARG A 253 -23.94 -0.97 -20.87
C ARG A 253 -25.35 -1.45 -20.51
N LEU A 254 -25.97 -0.84 -19.50
CA LEU A 254 -27.35 -1.11 -19.09
C LEU A 254 -28.39 -0.25 -19.84
N GLY A 255 -27.99 0.52 -20.87
CA GLY A 255 -28.88 1.39 -21.65
C GLY A 255 -29.33 2.67 -20.92
N ARG A 256 -28.75 2.99 -19.75
CA ARG A 256 -29.02 4.20 -18.97
C ARG A 256 -28.12 5.35 -19.42
N SER A 257 -28.19 5.71 -20.70
CA SER A 257 -27.27 6.67 -21.33
C SER A 257 -27.29 8.04 -20.63
N GLN A 258 -28.46 8.53 -20.20
CA GLN A 258 -28.56 9.83 -19.52
C GLN A 258 -27.82 9.87 -18.18
N ASP A 259 -27.92 8.78 -17.39
CA ASP A 259 -27.22 8.67 -16.12
C ASP A 259 -25.71 8.55 -16.35
N SER A 260 -25.30 7.79 -17.37
CA SER A 260 -23.90 7.70 -17.79
C SER A 260 -23.32 9.08 -18.13
N HIS A 261 -24.01 9.85 -18.99
CA HIS A 261 -23.59 11.20 -19.36
C HIS A 261 -23.49 12.14 -18.15
N THR A 262 -24.40 12.03 -17.19
CA THR A 262 -24.36 12.81 -15.94
C THR A 262 -23.12 12.51 -15.11
N LEU A 263 -22.75 11.23 -14.98
CA LEU A 263 -21.54 10.83 -14.27
C LEU A 263 -20.26 11.30 -14.98
N ILE A 264 -20.23 11.23 -16.31
CA ILE A 264 -19.11 11.70 -17.13
C ILE A 264 -18.93 13.21 -16.96
N LYS A 265 -20.03 13.98 -17.03
CA LYS A 265 -19.99 15.44 -16.84
C LYS A 265 -19.44 15.81 -15.46
N ARG A 266 -19.83 15.07 -14.41
CA ARG A 266 -19.27 15.27 -13.06
C ARG A 266 -17.79 14.93 -13.01
N LEU A 267 -17.38 13.79 -13.58
CA LEU A 267 -15.98 13.36 -13.63
C LEU A 267 -15.10 14.41 -14.33
N VAL A 268 -15.50 14.86 -15.52
CA VAL A 268 -14.81 15.91 -16.31
C VAL A 268 -14.74 17.22 -15.54
N GLY A 269 -15.83 17.60 -14.85
CA GLY A 269 -15.89 18.83 -14.06
C GLY A 269 -14.92 18.88 -12.87
N LEU A 270 -14.44 17.75 -12.38
CA LEU A 270 -13.42 17.69 -11.33
C LEU A 270 -12.01 18.03 -11.84
N GLY A 271 -11.80 18.06 -13.16
CA GLY A 271 -10.52 18.41 -13.78
C GLY A 271 -9.97 19.76 -13.34
N LYS A 272 -10.84 20.73 -13.04
CA LYS A 272 -10.45 22.06 -12.53
C LYS A 272 -9.61 22.03 -11.25
N TYR A 273 -9.80 21.03 -10.39
CA TYR A 273 -9.00 20.86 -9.16
C TYR A 273 -7.66 20.17 -9.45
N VAL A 274 -7.62 19.33 -10.48
CA VAL A 274 -6.45 18.53 -10.86
C VAL A 274 -5.42 19.36 -11.61
N VAL A 275 -5.88 20.24 -12.49
CA VAL A 275 -5.01 21.10 -13.33
C VAL A 275 -4.64 22.44 -12.68
N SER A 276 -5.19 22.73 -11.49
CA SER A 276 -4.91 23.99 -10.79
C SER A 276 -3.43 24.06 -10.38
N SER A 277 -2.79 25.21 -10.65
CA SER A 277 -1.39 25.47 -10.29
C SER A 277 -1.16 25.55 -8.78
N THR A 278 -2.20 25.79 -7.98
CA THR A 278 -2.12 25.81 -6.51
C THR A 278 -2.55 24.47 -5.88
N SER A 279 -2.69 23.41 -6.68
CA SER A 279 -3.13 22.10 -6.22
C SER A 279 -1.99 21.32 -5.56
N ASP A 280 -2.26 20.74 -4.40
CA ASP A 280 -1.36 19.85 -3.64
C ASP A 280 -1.48 18.37 -4.07
N ILE A 281 -2.21 18.11 -5.17
CA ILE A 281 -2.42 16.76 -5.68
C ILE A 281 -1.10 16.21 -6.24
N PRO A 282 -0.64 15.01 -5.80
CA PRO A 282 0.58 14.40 -6.32
C PRO A 282 0.39 13.95 -7.77
N ASP A 283 1.43 13.42 -8.41
CA ASP A 283 1.33 12.97 -9.81
C ASP A 283 1.11 11.46 -9.98
N GLU A 284 1.33 10.66 -8.94
CA GLU A 284 1.31 9.20 -9.03
C GLU A 284 -0.09 8.58 -9.24
N LEU A 285 -0.14 7.26 -9.48
CA LEU A 285 -1.34 6.59 -9.97
C LEU A 285 -2.45 6.45 -8.92
N LEU A 286 -2.11 6.24 -7.64
CA LEU A 286 -3.12 5.87 -6.64
C LEU A 286 -3.91 7.07 -6.12
N TYR A 287 -3.32 8.25 -6.06
CA TYR A 287 -3.87 9.48 -5.48
C TYR A 287 -3.69 10.71 -6.37
N GLY A 288 -2.82 10.63 -7.38
CA GLY A 288 -2.39 11.77 -8.15
C GLY A 288 -3.03 11.98 -9.53
N ARG A 289 -2.47 12.95 -10.25
CA ARG A 289 -2.93 13.46 -11.55
C ARG A 289 -3.00 12.36 -12.61
N VAL A 290 -2.04 11.43 -12.67
CA VAL A 290 -2.13 10.33 -13.65
C VAL A 290 -3.20 9.30 -13.29
N GLY A 291 -3.60 9.21 -12.01
CA GLY A 291 -4.78 8.48 -11.57
C GLY A 291 -6.10 9.11 -12.04
N TYR A 292 -6.15 10.45 -12.18
CA TYR A 292 -7.25 11.17 -12.85
C TYR A 292 -7.22 10.92 -14.35
N LEU A 293 -6.04 11.02 -14.97
CA LEU A 293 -5.85 10.74 -16.38
C LEU A 293 -6.34 9.33 -16.77
N TYR A 294 -6.02 8.31 -15.96
CA TYR A 294 -6.53 6.96 -16.18
C TYR A 294 -8.07 6.93 -16.21
N ALA A 295 -8.75 7.64 -15.31
CA ALA A 295 -10.22 7.65 -15.27
C ALA A 295 -10.83 8.27 -16.53
N LEU A 296 -10.22 9.33 -17.08
CA LEU A 296 -10.63 9.93 -18.35
C LEU A 296 -10.49 8.95 -19.51
N LEU A 297 -9.34 8.29 -19.61
CA LEU A 297 -9.05 7.34 -20.67
C LEU A 297 -9.92 6.08 -20.56
N TYR A 298 -10.22 5.63 -19.34
CA TYR A 298 -11.16 4.54 -19.08
C TYR A 298 -12.53 4.84 -19.68
N VAL A 299 -13.09 6.03 -19.42
CA VAL A 299 -14.39 6.44 -19.98
C VAL A 299 -14.33 6.54 -21.50
N ARG A 300 -13.25 7.10 -22.07
CA ARG A 300 -13.08 7.16 -23.53
C ARG A 300 -13.11 5.79 -24.18
N LYS A 301 -12.42 4.83 -23.56
CA LYS A 301 -12.33 3.46 -24.08
C LYS A 301 -13.65 2.70 -23.95
N HIS A 302 -14.31 2.78 -22.79
CA HIS A 302 -15.42 1.89 -22.46
C HIS A 302 -16.82 2.50 -22.70
N VAL A 303 -16.93 3.83 -22.79
CA VAL A 303 -18.21 4.50 -23.05
C VAL A 303 -18.26 5.09 -24.45
N SER A 304 -17.38 6.05 -24.75
CA SER A 304 -17.32 6.68 -26.07
C SER A 304 -15.98 7.41 -26.27
N PRO A 305 -15.31 7.29 -27.42
CA PRO A 305 -14.06 7.99 -27.71
C PRO A 305 -14.13 9.52 -27.59
N THR A 306 -15.33 10.10 -27.71
CA THR A 306 -15.63 11.54 -27.63
C THR A 306 -16.15 11.97 -26.26
N ALA A 307 -16.27 11.06 -25.29
CA ALA A 307 -16.79 11.36 -23.96
C ALA A 307 -15.93 12.35 -23.16
N VAL A 308 -14.65 12.47 -23.52
CA VAL A 308 -13.71 13.40 -22.90
C VAL A 308 -12.94 14.13 -23.99
N ASP A 309 -12.87 15.45 -23.86
CA ASP A 309 -12.15 16.34 -24.77
C ASP A 309 -10.62 16.19 -24.66
N ASP A 310 -9.93 16.26 -25.81
CA ASP A 310 -8.47 16.15 -25.88
C ASP A 310 -7.77 17.33 -25.19
N GLY A 311 -8.39 18.52 -25.17
CA GLY A 311 -7.88 19.69 -24.46
C GLY A 311 -7.81 19.49 -22.95
N LEU A 312 -8.80 18.82 -22.34
CA LEU A 312 -8.71 18.46 -20.92
C LEU A 312 -7.57 17.46 -20.66
N ILE A 313 -7.43 16.43 -21.50
CA ILE A 313 -6.33 15.46 -21.38
C ILE A 313 -4.97 16.18 -21.50
N ARG A 314 -4.84 17.09 -22.48
CA ARG A 314 -3.65 17.91 -22.67
C ARG A 314 -3.33 18.77 -21.44
N ASN A 315 -4.34 19.41 -20.83
CA ASN A 315 -4.13 20.23 -19.64
C ASN A 315 -3.62 19.41 -18.43
N VAL A 316 -4.15 18.19 -18.25
CA VAL A 316 -3.66 17.28 -17.20
C VAL A 316 -2.22 16.85 -17.47
N VAL A 317 -1.90 16.49 -18.72
CA VAL A 317 -0.53 16.13 -19.14
C VAL A 317 0.42 17.30 -18.92
N GLN A 318 0.02 18.52 -19.27
CA GLN A 318 0.85 19.71 -19.05
C GLN A 318 1.14 19.94 -17.57
N ALA A 319 0.13 19.79 -16.69
CA ALA A 319 0.34 19.91 -15.24
C ALA A 319 1.33 18.86 -14.71
N VAL A 320 1.23 17.62 -15.18
CA VAL A 320 2.16 16.54 -14.82
C VAL A 320 3.58 16.82 -15.33
N LEU A 321 3.74 17.30 -16.57
CA LEU A 321 5.05 17.63 -17.12
C LEU A 321 5.69 18.82 -16.40
N SER A 322 4.94 19.90 -16.19
CA SER A 322 5.42 21.09 -15.48
C SER A 322 5.89 20.75 -14.07
N SER A 323 5.05 20.04 -13.29
CA SER A 323 5.41 19.61 -11.93
C SER A 323 6.65 18.70 -11.93
N GLY A 324 6.78 17.82 -12.92
CA GLY A 324 7.93 16.92 -13.04
C GLY A 324 9.25 17.63 -13.41
N GLN A 325 9.17 18.67 -14.25
CA GLN A 325 10.33 19.49 -14.62
C GLN A 325 10.77 20.38 -13.46
N GLU A 326 9.82 20.98 -12.74
CA GLU A 326 10.07 21.81 -11.56
C GLU A 326 10.83 21.01 -10.50
N LEU A 327 10.28 19.87 -10.05
CA LEU A 327 10.93 19.04 -9.06
C LEU A 327 12.27 18.47 -9.55
N SER A 328 12.37 18.12 -10.84
CA SER A 328 13.65 17.71 -11.42
C SER A 328 14.73 18.80 -11.32
N ALA A 329 14.36 20.06 -11.56
CA ALA A 329 15.28 21.19 -11.48
C ALA A 329 15.68 21.49 -10.04
N GLU A 330 14.71 21.46 -9.10
CA GLU A 330 14.93 21.66 -7.67
C GLU A 330 15.90 20.62 -7.09
N GLU A 331 15.69 19.34 -7.41
CA GLU A 331 16.52 18.22 -6.96
C GLU A 331 17.82 18.06 -7.76
N LYS A 332 18.06 18.89 -8.78
CA LYS A 332 19.18 18.79 -9.72
C LYS A 332 19.31 17.36 -10.29
N SER A 333 18.16 16.76 -10.59
CA SER A 333 18.03 15.38 -11.07
C SER A 333 18.69 15.22 -12.45
N ARG A 334 19.27 14.03 -12.69
CA ARG A 334 19.77 13.65 -14.02
C ARG A 334 18.65 13.28 -15.01
N SER A 335 17.49 12.90 -14.50
CA SER A 335 16.28 12.64 -15.29
C SER A 335 15.53 13.94 -15.51
N PRO A 336 15.13 14.34 -16.74
CA PRO A 336 14.39 15.58 -16.99
C PRO A 336 13.05 15.73 -16.27
N LEU A 337 12.42 14.61 -15.92
CA LEU A 337 11.21 14.56 -15.11
C LEU A 337 11.50 13.79 -13.84
N MET A 338 11.10 14.35 -12.69
CA MET A 338 11.19 13.71 -11.39
C MET A 338 9.91 13.92 -10.60
N TYR A 339 9.53 12.92 -9.79
CA TYR A 339 8.30 12.97 -9.00
C TYR A 339 8.55 12.35 -7.62
N GLN A 340 7.83 12.86 -6.62
CA GLN A 340 7.93 12.43 -5.23
C GLN A 340 6.52 12.22 -4.66
N TRP A 341 6.40 11.31 -3.70
CA TRP A 341 5.20 11.13 -2.91
C TRP A 341 5.60 10.77 -1.47
N HIS A 342 5.04 11.48 -0.48
CA HIS A 342 5.45 11.38 0.94
C HIS A 342 6.97 11.35 1.13
N ASP A 343 7.62 12.40 0.64
CA ASP A 343 9.07 12.64 0.80
C ASP A 343 9.97 11.56 0.17
N SER A 344 9.42 10.67 -0.66
CA SER A 344 10.15 9.57 -1.30
C SER A 344 10.00 9.58 -2.82
N PHE A 345 11.13 9.40 -3.52
CA PHE A 345 11.18 9.28 -4.97
C PHE A 345 10.91 7.82 -5.39
N TYR A 346 9.64 7.43 -5.40
CA TYR A 346 9.24 6.07 -5.76
C TYR A 346 9.47 5.78 -7.25
N LEU A 347 9.88 4.55 -7.56
CA LEU A 347 10.16 4.12 -8.94
C LEU A 347 9.07 3.21 -9.53
N GLY A 348 8.29 2.52 -8.69
CA GLY A 348 7.32 1.50 -9.10
C GLY A 348 6.03 2.04 -9.74
N ALA A 349 5.12 1.15 -10.14
CA ALA A 349 3.95 1.51 -10.93
C ALA A 349 2.81 2.18 -10.12
N ALA A 350 2.74 1.95 -8.81
CA ALA A 350 1.67 2.51 -7.98
C ALA A 350 1.94 3.98 -7.63
N HIS A 351 3.08 4.23 -6.97
CA HIS A 351 3.42 5.53 -6.38
C HIS A 351 4.53 6.28 -7.12
N GLY A 352 5.05 5.72 -8.20
CA GLY A 352 6.34 6.13 -8.73
C GLY A 352 6.40 6.37 -10.23
N LEU A 353 7.63 6.61 -10.67
CA LEU A 353 7.96 6.99 -12.04
C LEU A 353 7.44 6.01 -13.10
N ALA A 354 7.49 4.69 -12.84
CA ALA A 354 7.04 3.70 -13.81
C ALA A 354 5.55 3.89 -14.16
N GLY A 355 4.72 4.20 -13.17
CA GLY A 355 3.28 4.41 -13.37
C GLY A 355 2.98 5.71 -14.12
N ILE A 356 3.67 6.79 -13.73
CA ILE A 356 3.54 8.12 -14.34
C ILE A 356 3.94 8.07 -15.81
N PHE A 357 5.13 7.56 -16.11
CA PHE A 357 5.62 7.48 -17.49
C PHE A 357 4.80 6.51 -18.34
N TYR A 358 4.30 5.42 -17.75
CA TYR A 358 3.39 4.52 -18.45
C TYR A 358 2.12 5.26 -18.88
N MET A 359 1.51 6.05 -18.00
CA MET A 359 0.33 6.85 -18.32
C MET A 359 0.62 7.95 -19.36
N LEU A 360 1.77 8.63 -19.29
CA LEU A 360 2.16 9.62 -20.31
C LEU A 360 2.32 8.98 -21.70
N LEU A 361 2.90 7.77 -21.79
CA LEU A 361 3.00 7.05 -23.06
C LEU A 361 1.65 6.55 -23.61
N GLN A 362 0.67 6.27 -22.74
CA GLN A 362 -0.69 5.93 -23.19
C GLN A 362 -1.33 7.07 -23.98
N VAL A 363 -0.98 8.32 -23.65
CA VAL A 363 -1.52 9.53 -24.27
C VAL A 363 -0.54 10.23 -25.19
N ARG A 364 0.41 9.50 -25.76
CA ARG A 364 1.46 10.06 -26.64
C ARG A 364 0.93 10.89 -27.81
N SER A 365 -0.30 10.68 -28.26
CA SER A 365 -0.92 11.47 -29.33
C SER A 365 -1.18 12.93 -28.95
N VAL A 366 -1.25 13.25 -27.64
CA VAL A 366 -1.40 14.63 -27.15
C VAL A 366 -0.09 15.26 -26.68
N LEU A 367 1.00 14.49 -26.71
CA LEU A 367 2.34 15.01 -26.46
C LEU A 367 2.89 15.61 -27.76
N THR A 368 3.59 16.74 -27.63
CA THR A 368 4.43 17.24 -28.71
C THR A 368 5.64 16.32 -28.89
N GLU A 369 6.22 16.32 -30.09
CA GLU A 369 7.45 15.57 -30.36
C GLU A 369 8.59 15.97 -29.41
N ALA A 370 8.70 17.26 -29.09
CA ALA A 370 9.70 17.78 -28.17
C ALA A 370 9.51 17.24 -26.74
N GLU A 371 8.29 17.20 -26.22
CA GLU A 371 8.02 16.64 -24.89
C GLU A 371 8.31 15.15 -24.84
N LEU A 372 7.93 14.42 -25.89
CA LEU A 372 8.17 12.98 -25.97
C LEU A 372 9.68 12.68 -26.01
N THR A 373 10.44 13.39 -26.85
CA THR A 373 11.85 13.10 -27.12
C THR A 373 12.82 13.73 -26.11
N ARG A 374 12.49 14.89 -25.53
CA ARG A 374 13.38 15.63 -24.61
C ARG A 374 13.02 15.45 -23.14
N LEU A 375 11.76 15.14 -22.81
CA LEU A 375 11.32 14.99 -21.42
C LEU A 375 11.00 13.53 -21.09
N VAL A 376 10.01 12.95 -21.75
CA VAL A 376 9.45 11.64 -21.38
C VAL A 376 10.44 10.51 -21.65
N LYS A 377 10.95 10.39 -22.88
CA LYS A 377 11.85 9.31 -23.27
C LYS A 377 13.15 9.30 -22.44
N PRO A 378 13.89 10.42 -22.27
CA PRO A 378 15.12 10.39 -21.48
C PRO A 378 14.87 10.08 -19.99
N SER A 379 13.71 10.44 -19.45
CA SER A 379 13.32 10.08 -18.07
C SER A 379 13.01 8.58 -17.93
N ILE A 380 12.39 7.98 -18.95
CA ILE A 380 12.21 6.51 -19.03
C ILE A 380 13.57 5.82 -19.16
N ASP A 381 14.47 6.36 -19.99
CA ASP A 381 15.83 5.82 -20.16
C ASP A 381 16.61 5.83 -18.85
N TRP A 382 16.52 6.93 -18.10
CA TRP A 382 17.11 7.05 -16.77
C TRP A 382 16.54 6.01 -15.79
N LEU A 383 15.21 5.89 -15.70
CA LEU A 383 14.55 4.89 -14.84
C LEU A 383 14.94 3.46 -15.24
N ALA A 384 14.95 3.16 -16.54
CA ALA A 384 15.30 1.85 -17.07
C ALA A 384 16.74 1.47 -16.69
N GLY A 385 17.66 2.45 -16.65
CA GLY A 385 19.04 2.28 -16.20
C GLY A 385 19.22 1.92 -14.72
N LEU A 386 18.19 2.05 -13.88
CA LEU A 386 18.24 1.71 -12.45
C LEU A 386 17.97 0.22 -12.16
N GLN A 387 17.87 -0.63 -13.19
CA GLN A 387 17.65 -2.06 -13.02
C GLN A 387 18.80 -2.69 -12.20
N TYR A 388 18.46 -3.42 -11.14
CA TYR A 388 19.45 -4.17 -10.37
C TYR A 388 20.12 -5.26 -11.24
N PRO A 389 21.31 -5.75 -10.84
CA PRO A 389 21.96 -6.88 -11.51
C PRO A 389 21.08 -8.13 -11.63
N SER A 390 20.16 -8.34 -10.68
CA SER A 390 19.18 -9.43 -10.72
C SER A 390 18.17 -9.31 -11.86
N GLY A 391 17.94 -8.11 -12.40
CA GLY A 391 16.83 -7.79 -13.29
C GLY A 391 15.63 -7.12 -12.61
N ASN A 392 15.64 -7.00 -11.27
CA ASN A 392 14.58 -6.32 -10.53
C ASN A 392 14.77 -4.79 -10.50
N TYR A 393 13.82 -4.05 -9.94
CA TYR A 393 13.89 -2.60 -9.78
C TYR A 393 13.80 -2.17 -8.30
N PRO A 394 14.46 -1.07 -7.91
CA PRO A 394 14.32 -0.49 -6.58
C PRO A 394 12.89 -0.02 -6.32
N SER A 395 12.48 0.05 -5.05
CA SER A 395 11.21 0.68 -4.68
C SER A 395 11.23 2.20 -4.86
N SER A 396 12.37 2.80 -4.55
CA SER A 396 12.63 4.24 -4.53
C SER A 396 14.11 4.52 -4.81
N ILE A 397 14.44 5.77 -5.16
CA ILE A 397 15.83 6.23 -5.25
C ILE A 397 16.54 5.98 -3.91
N GLY A 398 17.79 5.48 -3.97
CA GLY A 398 18.60 5.18 -2.79
C GLY A 398 18.33 3.82 -2.13
N SER A 399 17.24 3.12 -2.51
CA SER A 399 17.01 1.76 -2.01
C SER A 399 18.09 0.82 -2.56
N SER A 400 18.82 0.15 -1.66
CA SER A 400 19.72 -0.96 -1.99
C SER A 400 19.06 -2.34 -1.86
N THR A 401 17.82 -2.41 -1.36
CA THR A 401 17.15 -3.68 -1.05
C THR A 401 16.41 -4.25 -2.25
N ASP A 402 17.02 -5.24 -2.90
CA ASP A 402 16.38 -6.03 -3.96
C ASP A 402 15.50 -7.14 -3.37
N LYS A 403 14.34 -6.77 -2.81
CA LYS A 403 13.40 -7.73 -2.21
C LYS A 403 12.00 -7.72 -2.83
N LEU A 404 11.47 -6.54 -3.15
CA LEU A 404 10.09 -6.39 -3.56
C LEU A 404 9.92 -6.81 -5.03
N VAL A 405 9.05 -7.81 -5.25
CA VAL A 405 8.64 -8.29 -6.58
C VAL A 405 7.14 -8.13 -6.66
N HIS A 406 6.69 -6.87 -6.67
CA HIS A 406 5.28 -6.49 -6.66
C HIS A 406 4.94 -5.59 -7.85
N TRP A 407 3.66 -5.52 -8.23
CA TRP A 407 3.23 -4.50 -9.20
C TRP A 407 3.45 -3.08 -8.65
N CYS A 408 3.16 -2.84 -7.37
CA CYS A 408 3.38 -1.52 -6.79
C CYS A 408 4.87 -1.11 -6.73
N HIS A 409 5.78 -2.06 -6.51
CA HIS A 409 7.23 -1.83 -6.40
C HIS A 409 8.02 -3.04 -6.93
N GLY A 410 8.85 -2.81 -7.95
CA GLY A 410 9.74 -3.80 -8.56
C GLY A 410 9.37 -4.17 -9.99
N ALA A 411 10.01 -5.23 -10.48
CA ALA A 411 9.89 -5.73 -11.85
C ALA A 411 8.44 -5.92 -12.35
N PRO A 412 7.48 -6.47 -11.58
CA PRO A 412 6.11 -6.68 -12.08
C PRO A 412 5.39 -5.40 -12.46
N GLY A 413 5.71 -4.26 -11.82
CA GLY A 413 5.15 -2.96 -12.22
C GLY A 413 5.89 -2.37 -13.42
N THR A 414 7.21 -2.34 -13.35
CA THR A 414 8.07 -1.66 -14.33
C THR A 414 8.04 -2.32 -15.72
N ILE A 415 7.84 -3.63 -15.79
CA ILE A 415 7.78 -4.38 -17.05
C ILE A 415 6.72 -3.83 -18.03
N HIS A 416 5.60 -3.33 -17.51
CA HIS A 416 4.55 -2.74 -18.35
C HIS A 416 5.01 -1.47 -19.06
N LEU A 417 5.79 -0.62 -18.38
CA LEU A 417 6.41 0.56 -18.96
C LEU A 417 7.45 0.16 -20.02
N LEU A 418 8.36 -0.74 -19.70
CA LEU A 418 9.42 -1.18 -20.62
C LEU A 418 8.82 -1.74 -21.92
N LEU A 419 7.78 -2.56 -21.82
CA LEU A 419 7.12 -3.12 -22.99
C LEU A 419 6.37 -2.06 -23.81
N LEU A 420 5.75 -1.08 -23.17
CA LEU A 420 5.12 0.03 -23.89
C LEU A 420 6.19 0.93 -24.56
N ALA A 421 7.29 1.22 -23.86
CA ALA A 421 8.41 1.97 -24.40
C ALA A 421 9.04 1.25 -25.61
N HIS A 422 9.18 -0.08 -25.55
CA HIS A 422 9.61 -0.88 -26.71
C HIS A 422 8.67 -0.72 -27.91
N LEU A 423 7.35 -0.77 -27.70
CA LEU A 423 6.38 -0.61 -28.78
C LEU A 423 6.37 0.80 -29.37
N VAL A 424 6.56 1.83 -28.54
CA VAL A 424 6.51 3.24 -28.94
C VAL A 424 7.82 3.66 -29.61
N PHE A 425 8.97 3.39 -28.98
CA PHE A 425 10.28 3.85 -29.45
C PHE A 425 11.00 2.86 -30.36
N ARG A 426 10.50 1.62 -30.47
CA ARG A 426 11.07 0.56 -31.31
C ARG A 426 12.53 0.21 -30.99
N GLU A 427 12.93 0.38 -29.74
CA GLU A 427 14.28 0.05 -29.27
C GLU A 427 14.32 -1.31 -28.56
N ALA A 428 15.26 -2.17 -28.95
CA ALA A 428 15.38 -3.53 -28.43
C ALA A 428 15.75 -3.61 -26.93
N ARG A 429 16.54 -2.65 -26.43
CA ARG A 429 17.01 -2.63 -25.04
C ARG A 429 15.89 -2.70 -24.00
N TYR A 430 14.75 -2.03 -24.27
CA TYR A 430 13.61 -2.07 -23.36
C TYR A 430 13.00 -3.47 -23.27
N LEU A 431 12.91 -4.18 -24.40
CA LEU A 431 12.43 -5.56 -24.43
C LEU A 431 13.42 -6.50 -23.72
N GLU A 432 14.73 -6.30 -23.87
CA GLU A 432 15.76 -7.07 -23.17
C GLU A 432 15.67 -6.88 -21.65
N GLN A 433 15.48 -5.64 -21.19
CA GLN A 433 15.25 -5.36 -19.78
C GLN A 433 13.93 -5.96 -19.28
N ALA A 434 12.87 -5.93 -20.09
CA ALA A 434 11.60 -6.58 -19.76
C ALA A 434 11.73 -8.11 -19.66
N LYS A 435 12.56 -8.75 -20.49
CA LYS A 435 12.88 -10.18 -20.37
C LYS A 435 13.55 -10.50 -19.04
N LYS A 436 14.50 -9.67 -18.59
CA LYS A 436 15.13 -9.79 -17.26
C LYS A 436 14.10 -9.65 -16.13
N CYS A 437 13.18 -8.68 -16.23
CA CYS A 437 12.05 -8.57 -15.30
C CYS A 437 11.24 -9.87 -15.28
N ALA A 438 10.87 -10.42 -16.43
CA ALA A 438 10.09 -11.64 -16.51
C ALA A 438 10.81 -12.84 -15.86
N ASP A 439 12.13 -12.94 -15.96
CA ASP A 439 12.89 -14.00 -15.30
C ASP A 439 12.96 -13.82 -13.78
N VAL A 440 13.09 -12.59 -13.27
CA VAL A 440 12.96 -12.31 -11.82
C VAL A 440 11.57 -12.70 -11.32
N ILE A 441 10.52 -12.31 -12.04
CA ILE A 441 9.14 -12.61 -11.66
C ILE A 441 8.92 -14.12 -11.67
N TRP A 442 9.52 -14.84 -12.62
CA TRP A 442 9.40 -16.29 -12.68
C TRP A 442 10.03 -16.97 -11.46
N GLN A 443 11.20 -16.49 -11.03
CA GLN A 443 11.95 -17.07 -9.91
C GLN A 443 11.38 -16.67 -8.53
N ARG A 444 10.86 -15.45 -8.40
CA ARG A 444 10.57 -14.82 -7.09
C ARG A 444 9.14 -14.28 -6.97
N GLY A 445 8.32 -14.41 -8.00
CA GLY A 445 7.00 -13.77 -8.11
C GLY A 445 5.83 -14.57 -7.52
N ILE A 446 6.05 -15.77 -7.00
CA ILE A 446 5.08 -16.49 -6.17
C ILE A 446 5.24 -16.00 -4.73
N LEU A 447 4.26 -15.26 -4.22
CA LEU A 447 4.44 -14.47 -3.01
C LEU A 447 3.74 -15.07 -1.79
N LYS A 448 4.48 -15.24 -0.68
CA LYS A 448 3.91 -15.54 0.64
C LYS A 448 2.97 -14.44 1.16
N LYS A 449 3.05 -13.24 0.57
CA LYS A 449 2.19 -12.09 0.88
C LYS A 449 0.73 -12.31 0.48
N GLY A 450 0.45 -13.17 -0.50
CA GLY A 450 -0.90 -13.50 -0.94
C GLY A 450 -1.07 -13.54 -2.46
N TYR A 451 -2.33 -13.63 -2.89
CA TYR A 451 -2.72 -13.86 -4.28
C TYR A 451 -3.29 -12.62 -4.98
N GLY A 452 -3.37 -11.47 -4.31
CA GLY A 452 -3.95 -10.24 -4.86
C GLY A 452 -3.18 -9.68 -6.07
N VAL A 453 -3.67 -8.58 -6.65
CA VAL A 453 -3.04 -7.98 -7.84
C VAL A 453 -2.01 -6.88 -7.54
N CYS A 454 -2.11 -6.18 -6.42
CA CYS A 454 -1.17 -5.10 -6.10
C CYS A 454 0.24 -5.63 -5.77
N HIS A 455 0.29 -6.71 -4.99
CA HIS A 455 1.50 -7.32 -4.45
C HIS A 455 1.27 -8.79 -4.10
N GLY A 456 0.64 -9.52 -5.03
CA GLY A 456 0.37 -10.94 -4.91
C GLY A 456 0.63 -11.67 -6.23
N THR A 457 0.54 -13.01 -6.19
CA THR A 457 0.86 -13.87 -7.34
C THR A 457 0.03 -13.54 -8.58
N ALA A 458 -1.27 -13.24 -8.45
CA ALA A 458 -2.11 -12.91 -9.61
C ALA A 458 -1.64 -11.64 -10.33
N GLY A 459 -1.27 -10.60 -9.58
CA GLY A 459 -0.71 -9.37 -10.14
C GLY A 459 0.58 -9.58 -10.91
N ASN A 460 1.44 -10.45 -10.37
CA ASN A 460 2.68 -10.83 -11.03
C ASN A 460 2.44 -11.66 -12.30
N GLY A 461 1.37 -12.45 -12.36
CA GLY A 461 0.96 -13.20 -13.55
C GLY A 461 0.67 -12.31 -14.76
N TYR A 462 0.14 -11.09 -14.54
CA TYR A 462 -0.10 -10.13 -15.63
C TYR A 462 1.16 -9.67 -16.36
N ALA A 463 2.33 -9.70 -15.70
CA ALA A 463 3.59 -9.40 -16.37
C ALA A 463 3.85 -10.39 -17.53
N PHE A 464 3.51 -11.66 -17.32
CA PHE A 464 3.67 -12.70 -18.34
C PHE A 464 2.62 -12.62 -19.44
N LEU A 465 1.36 -12.32 -19.09
CA LEU A 465 0.34 -12.03 -20.09
C LEU A 465 0.79 -10.87 -21.00
N ARG A 466 1.34 -9.81 -20.41
CA ARG A 466 1.83 -8.67 -21.18
C ARG A 466 3.05 -9.01 -22.03
N MET A 467 4.00 -9.80 -21.52
CA MET A 467 5.11 -10.32 -22.33
C MET A 467 4.61 -11.16 -23.51
N TYR A 468 3.63 -12.04 -23.29
CA TYR A 468 3.03 -12.84 -24.36
C TYR A 468 2.37 -11.98 -25.43
N GLN A 469 1.56 -10.98 -25.04
CA GLN A 469 0.90 -10.08 -25.98
C GLN A 469 1.89 -9.35 -26.91
N VAL A 470 3.05 -8.94 -26.38
CA VAL A 470 4.05 -8.19 -27.12
C VAL A 470 4.95 -9.10 -27.96
N THR A 471 5.37 -10.23 -27.41
CA THR A 471 6.39 -11.10 -28.05
C THR A 471 5.78 -12.24 -28.87
N ARG A 472 4.53 -12.61 -28.58
CA ARG A 472 3.86 -13.83 -29.06
C ARG A 472 4.60 -15.12 -28.72
N ASP A 473 5.53 -15.07 -27.77
CA ASP A 473 6.25 -16.25 -27.27
C ASP A 473 5.40 -16.98 -26.23
N CYS A 474 4.96 -18.19 -26.60
CA CYS A 474 4.13 -19.07 -25.78
C CYS A 474 4.77 -19.44 -24.43
N LYS A 475 6.09 -19.29 -24.28
CA LYS A 475 6.77 -19.43 -22.97
C LYS A 475 6.12 -18.53 -21.92
N TYR A 476 5.81 -17.28 -22.26
CA TYR A 476 5.21 -16.36 -21.28
C TYR A 476 3.75 -16.70 -21.00
N LEU A 477 3.00 -17.15 -22.00
CA LEU A 477 1.64 -17.64 -21.76
C LEU A 477 1.64 -18.85 -20.81
N HIS A 478 2.58 -19.78 -20.99
CA HIS A 478 2.78 -20.90 -20.08
C HIS A 478 3.11 -20.42 -18.65
N ARG A 479 4.02 -19.45 -18.49
CA ARG A 479 4.35 -18.88 -17.17
C ARG A 479 3.13 -18.23 -16.51
N ALA A 480 2.32 -17.49 -17.27
CA ALA A 480 1.06 -16.92 -16.77
C ALA A 480 0.10 -18.02 -16.30
N ALA A 481 -0.05 -19.10 -17.08
CA ALA A 481 -0.87 -20.25 -16.72
C ALA A 481 -0.39 -20.94 -15.44
N LYS A 482 0.93 -21.06 -15.22
CA LYS A 482 1.49 -21.60 -13.95
C LYS A 482 1.22 -20.71 -12.74
N PHE A 483 1.20 -19.38 -12.93
CA PHE A 483 0.80 -18.46 -11.87
C PHE A 483 -0.71 -18.55 -11.58
N CYS A 484 -1.53 -18.78 -12.62
CA CYS A 484 -2.96 -19.05 -12.48
C CYS A 484 -3.23 -20.39 -11.78
N GLU A 485 -2.47 -21.44 -12.11
CA GLU A 485 -2.51 -22.75 -11.46
C GLU A 485 -2.31 -22.62 -9.96
N TRP A 486 -1.28 -21.89 -9.53
CA TRP A 486 -1.05 -21.57 -8.12
C TRP A 486 -2.25 -20.88 -7.43
N CYS A 487 -2.99 -20.05 -8.17
CA CYS A 487 -4.16 -19.35 -7.67
C CYS A 487 -5.40 -20.25 -7.49
N PHE A 488 -5.48 -21.42 -8.13
CA PHE A 488 -6.58 -22.37 -7.88
C PHE A 488 -6.54 -22.95 -6.47
N ASP A 489 -5.34 -23.13 -5.91
CA ASP A 489 -5.11 -23.59 -4.53
C ASP A 489 -5.21 -22.43 -3.52
N TYR A 490 -6.08 -21.46 -3.77
CA TYR A 490 -6.23 -20.26 -2.95
C TYR A 490 -6.44 -20.62 -1.47
N GLY A 491 -5.54 -20.12 -0.62
CA GLY A 491 -5.60 -20.33 0.84
C GLY A 491 -4.92 -21.61 1.33
N GLN A 492 -4.43 -22.48 0.45
CA GLN A 492 -3.74 -23.71 0.84
C GLN A 492 -2.23 -23.50 1.12
N HIS A 493 -1.63 -22.43 0.57
CA HIS A 493 -0.20 -22.16 0.66
C HIS A 493 0.26 -21.38 1.90
N GLN A 494 -0.57 -21.32 2.96
CA GLN A 494 -0.27 -20.60 4.21
C GLN A 494 0.11 -19.10 4.00
N CYS A 495 -0.42 -18.48 2.94
CA CYS A 495 -0.20 -17.07 2.68
C CYS A 495 -0.87 -16.18 3.75
N ARG A 496 -0.35 -14.97 3.93
CA ARG A 496 -0.99 -13.96 4.79
C ARG A 496 -2.39 -13.63 4.26
N VAL A 497 -3.34 -13.45 5.17
CA VAL A 497 -4.67 -12.90 4.84
C VAL A 497 -4.52 -11.41 4.60
N ALA A 498 -4.98 -10.93 3.45
CA ALA A 498 -4.96 -9.52 3.10
C ALA A 498 -5.82 -8.67 4.04
N ASP A 499 -5.47 -7.40 4.24
CA ASP A 499 -6.26 -6.46 5.07
C ASP A 499 -7.69 -6.29 4.54
N ARG A 500 -7.87 -6.38 3.22
CA ARG A 500 -9.18 -6.42 2.56
C ARG A 500 -9.31 -7.68 1.70
N PRO A 501 -9.67 -8.84 2.31
CA PRO A 501 -9.63 -10.16 1.67
C PRO A 501 -10.49 -10.30 0.42
N PHE A 502 -11.48 -9.42 0.21
CA PHE A 502 -12.41 -9.46 -0.92
C PHE A 502 -12.30 -8.24 -1.85
N SER A 503 -11.30 -7.37 -1.64
CA SER A 503 -11.10 -6.21 -2.50
C SER A 503 -10.45 -6.60 -3.83
N LEU A 504 -10.56 -5.73 -4.84
CA LEU A 504 -9.91 -5.94 -6.13
C LEU A 504 -8.38 -5.99 -6.00
N PHE A 505 -7.75 -5.05 -5.29
CA PHE A 505 -6.28 -4.91 -5.32
C PHE A 505 -5.51 -5.83 -4.36
N GLU A 506 -6.10 -6.18 -3.21
CA GLU A 506 -5.43 -6.99 -2.19
C GLU A 506 -6.02 -8.40 -2.08
N GLY A 507 -7.28 -8.57 -2.49
CA GLY A 507 -8.09 -9.72 -2.15
C GLY A 507 -8.49 -10.61 -3.32
N MET A 508 -9.41 -11.52 -3.03
CA MET A 508 -9.95 -12.55 -3.91
C MET A 508 -10.55 -11.98 -5.21
N ALA A 509 -11.15 -10.79 -5.19
CA ALA A 509 -11.73 -10.21 -6.39
C ALA A 509 -10.67 -9.94 -7.48
N GLY A 510 -9.44 -9.57 -7.10
CA GLY A 510 -8.32 -9.43 -8.03
C GLY A 510 -7.85 -10.76 -8.58
N THR A 511 -7.78 -11.78 -7.74
CA THR A 511 -7.42 -13.14 -8.17
C THR A 511 -8.44 -13.69 -9.16
N ILE A 512 -9.75 -13.55 -8.88
CA ILE A 512 -10.82 -13.93 -9.81
C ILE A 512 -10.72 -13.14 -11.12
N TYR A 513 -10.43 -11.83 -11.05
CA TYR A 513 -10.25 -11.00 -12.23
C TYR A 513 -9.12 -11.56 -13.13
N PHE A 514 -7.96 -11.86 -12.56
CA PHE A 514 -6.84 -12.47 -13.29
C PHE A 514 -7.21 -13.82 -13.90
N MET A 515 -7.90 -14.69 -13.16
CA MET A 515 -8.34 -15.99 -13.66
C MET A 515 -9.33 -15.86 -14.83
N ALA A 516 -10.24 -14.88 -14.78
CA ALA A 516 -11.12 -14.58 -15.90
C ALA A 516 -10.32 -14.07 -17.11
N ASP A 517 -9.34 -13.21 -16.90
CA ASP A 517 -8.47 -12.71 -17.98
C ASP A 517 -7.61 -13.80 -18.64
N MET A 518 -7.28 -14.87 -17.93
CA MET A 518 -6.60 -16.03 -18.50
C MET A 518 -7.43 -16.79 -19.54
N LEU A 519 -8.77 -16.60 -19.57
CA LEU A 519 -9.64 -17.17 -20.60
C LEU A 519 -9.51 -16.43 -21.94
N GLU A 520 -9.09 -15.16 -21.93
CA GLU A 520 -8.81 -14.36 -23.13
C GLU A 520 -7.43 -13.67 -23.03
N PRO A 521 -6.30 -14.42 -23.07
CA PRO A 521 -4.97 -13.86 -22.81
C PRO A 521 -4.59 -12.68 -23.71
N GLU A 522 -5.05 -12.69 -24.97
CA GLU A 522 -4.77 -11.63 -25.94
C GLU A 522 -5.46 -10.30 -25.61
N LYS A 523 -6.63 -10.35 -24.97
CA LYS A 523 -7.42 -9.18 -24.58
C LYS A 523 -7.23 -8.79 -23.11
N SER A 524 -6.50 -9.61 -22.34
CA SER A 524 -6.27 -9.40 -20.91
C SER A 524 -5.58 -8.05 -20.64
N ALA A 525 -5.92 -7.44 -19.50
CA ALA A 525 -5.39 -6.13 -19.11
C ALA A 525 -5.29 -6.06 -17.59
N PHE A 526 -4.13 -5.67 -17.06
CA PHE A 526 -4.00 -5.43 -15.63
C PHE A 526 -5.07 -4.41 -15.19
N PRO A 527 -5.96 -4.77 -14.25
CA PRO A 527 -7.15 -3.98 -13.96
C PRO A 527 -6.77 -2.61 -13.38
N ALA A 528 -7.47 -1.57 -13.81
CA ALA A 528 -7.27 -0.21 -13.32
C ALA A 528 -5.83 0.35 -13.52
N PHE A 529 -5.10 -0.17 -14.51
CA PHE A 529 -3.78 0.31 -14.91
C PHE A 529 -3.56 0.21 -16.43
N GLN A 530 -3.78 -0.96 -17.04
CA GLN A 530 -3.65 -1.11 -18.48
C GLN A 530 -4.97 -0.78 -19.20
N LEU A 531 -4.86 -0.13 -20.35
CA LEU A 531 -5.96 0.13 -21.28
C LEU A 531 -5.57 -0.55 -22.60
N CYS A 532 -5.89 -1.85 -22.73
CA CYS A 532 -5.55 -2.64 -23.92
C CYS A 532 -6.32 -2.26 -25.18
#